data_AF-A0A5T2X0N4-F1
#
_entry.id   AF-A0A5T2X0N4-F1
#
_cell.length_a   1.000
_cell.length_b   1.000
_cell.length_c   1.000
_cell.angle_alpha   90.00
_cell.angle_beta   90.00
_cell.angle_gamma   90.00
#
_symmetry.space_group_name_H-M   'P 1'
#
loop_
_entity.id
_entity.type
_entity.pdbx_description
1 polymer ?
#
loop_
_entity_poly.entity_id
_entity_poly.type
_entity_poly.pdbx_seq_one_letter_code
_entity_poly.pdbx_strand_id
1 'polypeptide(L)'
;MAKKISKLKKMIVFEKCAARCAYCGKSLSPQTAHIDHIHPRSLGGGNDIANLNLACVQCNTAKSDKDIEDFRLFKMIQLSEFREVITGRQWRELQDRGVFINLPVYTFHFEEPMI
;
A
#
# COMPACT_ATOMS: atom_id res chain seq x y z
N MET A 1 -5.99 -20.98 -12.91
CA MET A 1 -6.52 -20.55 -11.60
C MET A 1 -5.38 -19.99 -10.77
N ALA A 2 -5.52 -18.78 -10.20
CA ALA A 2 -4.48 -18.22 -9.34
C ALA A 2 -4.28 -19.11 -8.10
N LYS A 3 -3.05 -19.58 -7.85
CA LYS A 3 -2.74 -20.39 -6.67
C LYS A 3 -3.04 -19.61 -5.40
N LYS A 4 -3.83 -20.21 -4.50
CA LYS A 4 -4.12 -19.67 -3.17
C LYS A 4 -2.82 -19.62 -2.35
N ILE A 5 -2.62 -18.54 -1.60
CA ILE A 5 -1.48 -18.40 -0.68
C ILE A 5 -1.62 -19.42 0.46
N SER A 6 -0.59 -20.24 0.67
CA SER A 6 -0.60 -21.30 1.69
C SER A 6 -0.59 -20.74 3.12
N LYS A 7 -1.08 -21.52 4.10
CA LYS A 7 -1.11 -21.12 5.52
C LYS A 7 0.28 -20.76 6.04
N LEU A 8 1.29 -21.58 5.72
CA LEU A 8 2.70 -21.32 6.06
C LEU A 8 3.18 -19.98 5.50
N LYS A 9 2.89 -19.69 4.23
CA LYS A 9 3.27 -18.44 3.59
C LYS A 9 2.61 -17.23 4.27
N LYS A 10 1.35 -17.34 4.72
CA LYS A 10 0.68 -16.29 5.50
C LYS A 10 1.37 -16.04 6.85
N MET A 11 1.80 -17.09 7.55
CA MET A 11 2.52 -16.96 8.82
C MET A 11 3.86 -16.25 8.63
N ILE A 12 4.63 -16.63 7.60
CA ILE A 12 5.90 -15.97 7.26
C ILE A 12 5.69 -14.47 7.00
N VAL A 13 4.65 -14.09 6.25
CA VAL A 13 4.35 -12.67 6.00
C VAL A 13 3.94 -11.93 7.29
N PHE A 14 3.18 -12.60 8.17
CA PHE A 14 2.78 -12.02 9.45
C PHE A 14 3.98 -11.72 10.35
N GLU A 15 4.93 -12.65 10.43
CA GLU A 15 6.20 -12.49 11.15
C GLU A 15 7.09 -11.42 10.51
N LYS A 16 7.27 -11.46 9.18
CA LYS A 16 8.02 -10.46 8.40
C LYS A 16 7.53 -9.04 8.70
N CYS A 17 6.23 -8.84 8.85
CA CYS A 17 5.64 -7.53 9.10
C CYS A 17 5.47 -7.20 10.60
N ALA A 18 6.07 -7.99 11.51
CA ALA A 18 5.98 -7.79 12.96
C ALA A 18 4.54 -7.58 13.48
N ALA A 19 3.56 -8.28 12.89
CA ALA A 19 2.13 -8.11 13.19
C ALA A 19 1.62 -6.67 12.99
N ARG A 20 2.21 -5.89 12.08
CA ARG A 20 1.81 -4.50 11.78
C ARG A 20 1.45 -4.35 10.31
N CYS A 21 0.55 -3.43 10.02
CA CYS A 21 0.24 -3.02 8.66
C CYS A 21 1.51 -2.43 8.04
N ALA A 22 1.98 -3.03 6.93
CA ALA A 22 3.13 -2.58 6.18
C ALA A 22 2.97 -1.13 5.69
N TYR A 23 1.74 -0.65 5.52
CA TYR A 23 1.49 0.68 4.96
C TYR A 23 1.42 1.76 6.04
N CYS A 24 0.62 1.54 7.10
CA CYS A 24 0.35 2.57 8.11
C CYS A 24 0.87 2.25 9.51
N GLY A 25 1.53 1.11 9.71
CA GLY A 25 2.11 0.71 11.00
C GLY A 25 1.12 0.29 12.08
N LYS A 26 -0.19 0.28 11.79
CA LYS A 26 -1.23 -0.18 12.73
C LYS A 26 -1.01 -1.66 13.10
N SER A 27 -1.04 -1.99 14.39
CA SER A 27 -0.99 -3.38 14.87
C SER A 27 -2.20 -4.19 14.39
N LEU A 28 -1.95 -5.44 14.01
CA LEU A 28 -2.91 -6.37 13.43
C LEU A 28 -2.90 -7.70 14.16
N SER A 29 -4.08 -8.31 14.23
CA SER A 29 -4.25 -9.72 14.61
C SER A 29 -4.41 -10.59 13.36
N PRO A 30 -4.22 -11.91 13.45
CA PRO A 30 -4.48 -12.82 12.33
C PRO A 30 -5.89 -12.71 11.73
N GLN A 31 -6.88 -12.25 12.50
CA GLN A 31 -8.27 -12.07 12.04
C GLN A 31 -8.49 -10.74 11.30
N THR A 32 -7.68 -9.72 11.60
CA THR A 32 -7.82 -8.37 11.03
C THR A 32 -6.80 -8.08 9.93
N ALA A 33 -5.83 -8.97 9.78
CA ALA A 33 -4.78 -8.87 8.80
C ALA A 33 -5.20 -9.43 7.43
N HIS A 34 -4.87 -8.67 6.39
CA HIS A 34 -4.98 -9.09 5.00
C HIS A 34 -3.58 -9.29 4.42
N ILE A 35 -3.44 -10.28 3.55
CA ILE A 35 -2.23 -10.43 2.73
C ILE A 35 -2.44 -9.65 1.46
N ASP A 36 -1.55 -8.71 1.23
CA ASP A 36 -1.61 -7.80 0.09
C ASP A 36 -0.33 -7.89 -0.75
N HIS A 37 -0.46 -7.59 -2.03
CA HIS A 37 0.63 -7.62 -2.99
C HIS A 37 1.19 -6.21 -3.19
N ILE A 38 2.50 -6.03 -3.00
CA ILE A 38 3.18 -4.75 -3.25
C ILE A 38 2.98 -4.37 -4.72
N HIS A 39 3.45 -5.23 -5.62
CA HIS A 39 3.10 -5.23 -7.04
C HIS A 39 1.82 -6.04 -7.25
N PRO A 40 0.69 -5.41 -7.60
CA PRO A 40 -0.61 -6.07 -7.62
C PRO A 40 -0.69 -7.15 -8.71
N ARG A 41 -1.52 -8.17 -8.48
CA ARG A 41 -1.71 -9.29 -9.42
C ARG A 41 -2.24 -8.84 -10.79
N SER A 42 -3.07 -7.80 -10.82
CA SER A 42 -3.58 -7.19 -12.06
C SER A 42 -2.46 -6.67 -12.97
N LEU A 43 -1.31 -6.33 -12.40
CA LEU A 43 -0.13 -5.83 -13.12
C LEU A 43 0.98 -6.90 -13.25
N GLY A 44 0.68 -8.17 -12.98
CA GLY A 44 1.63 -9.28 -13.09
C GLY A 44 2.36 -9.66 -11.80
N GLY A 45 1.93 -9.15 -10.65
CA GLY A 45 2.48 -9.49 -9.33
C GLY A 45 2.44 -10.97 -8.97
N GLY A 46 3.60 -11.51 -8.57
CA GLY A 46 3.77 -12.89 -8.08
C GLY A 46 3.42 -13.07 -6.61
N ASN A 47 3.40 -14.33 -6.14
CA ASN A 47 3.14 -14.70 -4.74
C ASN A 47 4.45 -14.88 -3.93
N ASP A 48 5.55 -14.29 -4.36
CA ASP A 48 6.83 -14.38 -3.64
C ASP A 48 6.77 -13.59 -2.34
N ILE A 49 7.45 -14.07 -1.29
CA ILE A 49 7.42 -13.42 0.04
C ILE A 49 7.85 -11.95 -0.03
N ALA A 50 8.79 -11.63 -0.93
CA ALA A 50 9.23 -10.26 -1.17
C ALA A 50 8.09 -9.35 -1.65
N ASN A 51 7.16 -9.88 -2.46
CA ASN A 51 6.02 -9.14 -3.00
C ASN A 51 4.79 -9.14 -2.07
N LEU A 52 4.83 -9.84 -0.93
CA LEU A 52 3.69 -9.95 -0.02
C LEU A 52 3.93 -9.15 1.26
N ASN A 53 2.91 -8.40 1.67
CA ASN A 53 2.89 -7.62 2.90
C ASN A 53 1.60 -7.84 3.69
N LEU A 54 1.62 -7.41 4.95
CA LEU A 54 0.44 -7.37 5.81
C LEU A 54 -0.27 -6.02 5.67
N ALA A 55 -1.57 -6.03 5.47
CA ALA A 55 -2.37 -4.82 5.32
C ALA A 55 -3.57 -4.84 6.27
N CYS A 56 -3.89 -3.68 6.84
CA CYS A 56 -5.17 -3.48 7.51
C CYS A 56 -6.29 -3.34 6.46
N VAL A 57 -7.55 -3.58 6.85
CA VAL A 57 -8.70 -3.45 5.93
C VAL A 57 -8.76 -2.08 5.23
N GLN A 58 -8.44 -0.99 5.94
CA GLN A 58 -8.50 0.37 5.38
C GLN A 58 -7.45 0.56 4.28
N CYS A 59 -6.20 0.16 4.52
CA CYS A 59 -5.13 0.27 3.54
C CYS A 59 -5.31 -0.72 2.38
N ASN A 60 -5.73 -1.95 2.67
CA ASN A 60 -5.99 -2.96 1.64
C ASN A 60 -7.08 -2.49 0.66
N THR A 61 -8.19 -1.96 1.18
CA THR A 61 -9.27 -1.41 0.35
C THR A 61 -8.83 -0.16 -0.40
N ALA A 62 -8.09 0.74 0.24
CA ALA A 62 -7.61 1.97 -0.39
C ALA A 62 -6.57 1.73 -1.50
N LYS A 63 -5.67 0.75 -1.31
CA LYS A 63 -4.69 0.34 -2.32
C LYS A 63 -5.38 -0.33 -3.49
N SER A 64 -6.27 -1.29 -3.24
CA SER A 64 -6.96 -2.05 -4.29
C SER A 64 -5.96 -2.64 -5.30
N ASP A 65 -6.01 -2.18 -6.54
CA ASP A 65 -5.22 -2.59 -7.70
C ASP A 65 -4.13 -1.58 -8.07
N LYS A 66 -3.94 -0.53 -7.26
CA LYS A 66 -2.88 0.46 -7.44
C LYS A 66 -1.52 -0.21 -7.25
N ASP A 67 -0.56 0.20 -8.06
CA ASP A 67 0.85 -0.01 -7.72
C ASP A 67 1.22 0.81 -6.47
N ILE A 68 2.44 0.59 -5.99
CA ILE A 68 2.88 1.16 -4.72
C ILE A 68 3.01 2.69 -4.76
N GLU A 69 3.36 3.28 -5.91
CA GLU A 69 3.55 4.73 -6.06
C GLU A 69 2.23 5.44 -6.32
N ASP A 70 1.32 4.83 -7.08
CA ASP A 70 -0.08 5.26 -7.18
C ASP A 70 -0.76 5.27 -5.81
N PHE A 71 -0.48 4.25 -4.99
CA PHE A 71 -1.01 4.19 -3.63
C PHE A 71 -0.35 5.24 -2.73
N ARG A 72 0.96 5.48 -2.87
CA ARG A 72 1.65 6.55 -2.14
C ARG A 72 1.05 7.90 -2.46
N LEU A 73 0.88 8.23 -3.75
CA LEU A 73 0.24 9.47 -4.17
C LEU A 73 -1.17 9.61 -3.59
N PHE A 74 -1.96 8.54 -3.61
CA PHE A 74 -3.27 8.54 -2.95
C PHE A 74 -3.15 8.91 -1.46
N LYS A 75 -2.20 8.30 -0.73
CA LYS A 75 -1.97 8.62 0.69
C LYS A 75 -1.52 10.06 0.90
N MET A 76 -0.65 10.59 0.05
CA MET A 76 -0.17 11.97 0.10
C MET A 76 -1.33 12.97 -0.10
N ILE A 77 -2.21 12.72 -1.06
CA ILE A 77 -3.42 13.55 -1.28
C ILE A 77 -4.35 13.47 -0.07
N GLN A 78 -4.60 12.27 0.46
CA GLN A 78 -5.48 12.09 1.63
C GLN A 78 -4.95 12.74 2.92
N LEU A 79 -3.65 13.03 2.99
CA LEU A 79 -3.02 13.74 4.11
C LEU A 79 -2.85 15.24 3.87
N SER A 80 -3.24 15.74 2.70
CA SER A 80 -3.12 17.14 2.32
C SER A 80 -4.44 17.89 2.44
N GLU A 81 -4.39 19.21 2.30
CA GLU A 81 -5.58 20.06 2.13
C GLU A 81 -6.38 19.76 0.86
N PHE A 82 -5.78 19.05 -0.11
CA PHE A 82 -6.43 18.67 -1.37
C PHE A 82 -7.21 17.35 -1.29
N ARG A 83 -7.35 16.77 -0.08
CA ARG A 83 -8.20 15.61 0.15
C ARG A 83 -9.61 15.90 -0.38
N GLU A 84 -10.13 14.99 -1.22
CA GLU A 84 -11.45 15.11 -1.85
C GLU A 84 -11.60 16.27 -2.85
N VAL A 85 -10.56 17.10 -3.04
CA VAL A 85 -10.50 18.19 -4.02
C VAL A 85 -9.96 17.69 -5.35
N ILE A 86 -8.86 16.94 -5.31
CA ILE A 86 -8.21 16.38 -6.51
C ILE A 86 -7.99 14.88 -6.37
N THR A 87 -8.00 14.20 -7.50
CA THR A 87 -7.56 12.81 -7.65
C THR A 87 -6.09 12.75 -8.04
N GLY A 88 -5.45 11.58 -7.87
CA GLY A 88 -4.07 11.36 -8.34
C GLY A 88 -3.90 11.61 -9.84
N ARG A 89 -4.94 11.32 -10.64
CA ARG A 89 -4.96 11.62 -12.07
C ARG A 89 -4.90 13.12 -12.34
N GLN A 90 -5.76 13.90 -11.68
CA GLN A 90 -5.76 15.37 -11.82
C GLN A 90 -4.43 15.98 -11.35
N TRP A 91 -3.83 15.45 -10.28
CA TRP A 91 -2.53 15.92 -9.80
C TRP A 91 -1.41 15.72 -10.85
N ARG A 92 -1.44 14.62 -11.62
CA ARG A 92 -0.50 14.40 -12.74
C ARG A 92 -0.76 15.35 -13.90
N GLU A 93 -2.03 15.45 -14.32
CA GLU A 93 -2.42 16.33 -15.43
C GLU A 93 -2.09 17.80 -15.17
N LEU A 94 -2.16 18.24 -13.90
CA LEU A 94 -1.75 19.59 -13.49
C LEU A 94 -0.24 19.79 -13.62
N GLN A 95 0.58 18.83 -13.18
CA GLN A 95 2.03 18.92 -13.34
C GLN A 95 2.48 18.92 -14.79
N ASP A 96 1.85 18.10 -15.65
CA ASP A 96 2.13 18.06 -17.08
C ASP A 96 1.85 19.42 -17.75
N ARG A 97 0.97 20.24 -17.14
CA ARG A 97 0.64 21.61 -17.55
C ARG A 97 1.47 22.68 -16.84
N GLY A 98 2.46 22.27 -16.04
CA GLY A 98 3.33 23.17 -15.28
C GLY A 98 2.74 23.71 -13.97
N VAL A 99 1.64 23.12 -13.47
CA VAL A 99 1.05 23.44 -12.17
C VAL A 99 1.55 22.45 -11.12
N PHE A 100 2.50 22.89 -10.29
CA PHE A 100 3.11 22.05 -9.27
C PHE A 100 2.39 22.20 -7.93
N ILE A 101 1.69 21.15 -7.51
CA ILE A 101 1.07 21.07 -6.18
C ILE A 101 2.01 20.31 -5.27
N ASN A 102 2.51 20.99 -4.22
CA ASN A 102 3.31 20.35 -3.19
C ASN A 102 2.42 19.48 -2.29
N LEU A 103 2.75 18.21 -2.16
CA LEU A 103 2.04 17.26 -1.31
C LEU A 103 2.96 16.79 -0.17
N PRO A 104 2.41 16.50 1.02
CA PRO A 104 3.22 15.93 2.10
C PRO A 104 3.79 14.58 1.68
N VAL A 105 5.02 14.28 2.08
CA VAL A 105 5.63 12.97 1.83
C VAL A 105 4.94 11.92 2.69
N TYR A 106 4.65 10.76 2.08
CA TYR A 106 4.17 9.59 2.79
C TYR A 106 5.17 8.44 2.68
N THR A 107 5.75 8.06 3.82
CA THR A 107 6.61 6.88 3.95
C THR A 107 5.76 5.72 4.44
N PHE A 108 5.82 4.57 3.75
CA PHE A 108 5.16 3.37 4.23
C PHE A 108 5.94 2.75 5.39
N HIS A 109 5.23 2.15 6.34
CA HIS A 109 5.88 1.53 7.49
C HIS A 109 6.90 0.43 7.12
N PHE A 110 6.69 -0.31 6.02
CA PHE A 110 7.65 -1.32 5.57
C PHE A 110 8.97 -0.75 5.01
N GLU A 111 9.02 0.57 4.77
CA GLU A 111 10.20 1.29 4.30
C GLU A 111 10.98 1.92 5.46
N GLU A 112 10.37 1.98 6.65
CA GLU A 112 11.04 2.48 7.84
C GLU A 112 12.12 1.47 8.26
N PRO A 113 13.36 1.92 8.54
CA PRO A 113 14.40 1.05 9.06
C PRO A 113 13.94 0.47 10.40
N MET A 114 14.03 -0.85 10.56
CA MET A 114 13.74 -1.51 11.83
C MET A 114 14.81 -1.08 12.84
N ILE A 115 14.41 -0.22 13.79
CA ILE A 115 15.23 0.19 14.95
C ILE A 115 15.15 -0.91 16.01
#